data_AF-A0A0L0DGM4-F1
#
_entry.id   AF-A0A0L0DGM4-F1
#
_cell.length_a   1.000
_cell.length_b   1.000
_cell.length_c   1.000
_cell.angle_alpha   90.00
_cell.angle_beta   90.00
_cell.angle_gamma   90.00
#
_symmetry.space_group_name_H-M   'P 1'
#
loop_
_entity.id
_entity.type
_entity.pdbx_description
1 polymer ?
#
loop_
_entity_poly.entity_id
_entity_poly.type
_entity_poly.pdbx_seq_one_letter_code
_entity_poly.pdbx_strand_id
1 'polypeptide(L)'
;MSSSETTPHWVLQQKKAFRAWVDSQIAERGLKLPGEVDEAFEDGLYLLPLAEVVSQDKAPKHVKKPRMRIQKIENCSLALGLLVKHGFKPDVAPENFVDKDTVLVMGFIWQLFVTWVGGQGDKSGGKASADDLLKWVQSRVQDNERYPGVPVDNFSTHWQDGKLVSALLDSLSPKILDYESAALDDPVSAWSAALDAAEDWLDVPQVLDADDMVVDKPDDKSVRMQVELIRQAYLALQDDVDSGALFPDDTPVEADAPAVTDAAETAAPPPRRRKRKDPRDDISRDELIDTLLDMYSKINSDCLACPECATDLTQWAADHNARVPELPAPQQ
;
A
#
# COMPACT_ATOMS: atom_id res chain seq x y z
N MET A 1 -35.12 -12.15 -19.63
CA MET A 1 -35.03 -11.20 -18.52
C MET A 1 -33.64 -11.38 -17.94
N SER A 2 -32.71 -10.48 -18.26
CA SER A 2 -31.36 -10.50 -17.66
C SER A 2 -31.52 -10.02 -16.23
N SER A 3 -31.35 -10.93 -15.28
CA SER A 3 -31.18 -10.60 -13.88
C SER A 3 -29.94 -9.72 -13.79
N SER A 4 -30.12 -8.42 -13.54
CA SER A 4 -29.00 -7.55 -13.16
C SER A 4 -28.48 -8.07 -11.83
N GLU A 5 -27.41 -8.86 -11.87
CA GLU A 5 -26.70 -9.30 -10.67
C GLU A 5 -26.26 -8.05 -9.91
N THR A 6 -26.94 -7.77 -8.79
CA THR A 6 -26.57 -6.65 -7.93
C THR A 6 -25.27 -7.03 -7.25
N THR A 7 -24.23 -6.23 -7.46
CA THR A 7 -22.92 -6.44 -6.84
C THR A 7 -23.09 -6.59 -5.32
N PRO A 8 -22.55 -7.65 -4.69
CA PRO A 8 -22.69 -7.87 -3.26
C PRO A 8 -22.15 -6.67 -2.45
N HIS A 9 -22.82 -6.33 -1.35
CA HIS A 9 -22.45 -5.19 -0.51
C HIS A 9 -20.97 -5.20 -0.07
N TRP A 10 -20.46 -6.38 0.33
CA TRP A 10 -19.06 -6.53 0.76
C TRP A 10 -18.05 -6.15 -0.33
N VAL A 11 -18.39 -6.34 -1.62
CA VAL A 11 -17.53 -5.92 -2.74
C VAL A 11 -17.49 -4.39 -2.83
N LEU A 12 -18.63 -3.72 -2.62
CA LEU A 12 -18.71 -2.26 -2.64
C LEU A 12 -17.93 -1.63 -1.48
N GLN A 13 -18.10 -2.18 -0.27
CA GLN A 13 -17.34 -1.79 0.91
C GLN A 13 -15.84 -1.94 0.67
N GLN A 14 -15.40 -3.10 0.16
CA GLN A 14 -13.99 -3.34 -0.11
C GLN A 14 -13.42 -2.40 -1.18
N LYS A 15 -14.18 -2.13 -2.24
CA LYS A 15 -13.78 -1.16 -3.28
C LYS A 15 -13.54 0.23 -2.70
N LYS A 16 -14.48 0.73 -1.88
CA LYS A 16 -14.34 2.01 -1.19
C LYS A 16 -13.09 2.04 -0.32
N ALA A 17 -12.86 0.98 0.47
CA ALA A 17 -11.71 0.91 1.37
C ALA A 17 -10.37 0.89 0.62
N PHE A 18 -10.29 0.08 -0.43
CA PHE A 18 -9.09 0.00 -1.25
C PHE A 18 -8.84 1.30 -2.00
N ARG A 19 -9.90 1.96 -2.47
CA ARG A 19 -9.82 3.29 -3.08
C ARG A 19 -9.30 4.33 -2.10
N ALA A 20 -9.86 4.39 -0.89
CA ALA A 20 -9.43 5.33 0.15
C ALA A 20 -7.97 5.11 0.55
N TRP A 21 -7.55 3.85 0.67
CA TRP A 21 -6.15 3.53 0.92
C TRP A 21 -5.24 3.97 -0.24
N VAL A 22 -5.59 3.67 -1.50
CA VAL A 22 -4.79 4.12 -2.64
C VAL A 22 -4.72 5.65 -2.70
N ASP A 23 -5.85 6.33 -2.50
CA ASP A 23 -5.91 7.80 -2.45
C ASP A 23 -4.97 8.36 -1.38
N SER A 24 -4.89 7.74 -0.19
CA SER A 24 -3.97 8.18 0.86
C SER A 24 -2.50 8.04 0.46
N GLN A 25 -2.15 6.99 -0.31
CA GLN A 25 -0.78 6.82 -0.81
C GLN A 25 -0.41 7.87 -1.88
N ILE A 26 -1.31 8.15 -2.82
CA ILE A 26 -1.00 9.05 -3.94
C ILE A 26 -1.29 10.54 -3.63
N ALA A 27 -1.93 10.85 -2.50
CA ALA A 27 -2.20 12.21 -2.05
C ALA A 27 -0.94 13.06 -1.89
N GLU A 28 0.18 12.47 -1.44
CA GLU A 28 1.48 13.16 -1.36
C GLU A 28 1.99 13.69 -2.71
N ARG A 29 1.52 13.09 -3.81
CA ARG A 29 1.83 13.51 -5.18
C ARG A 29 0.81 14.51 -5.73
N GLY A 30 -0.15 14.94 -4.92
CA GLY A 30 -1.27 15.80 -5.32
C GLY A 30 -2.25 15.10 -6.28
N LEU A 31 -2.35 13.78 -6.20
CA LEU A 31 -3.22 12.97 -7.05
C LEU A 31 -4.42 12.44 -6.26
N LYS A 32 -5.49 12.14 -6.98
CA LYS A 32 -6.69 11.45 -6.50
C LYS A 32 -7.26 10.57 -7.60
N LEU A 33 -7.74 9.38 -7.27
CA LEU A 33 -8.32 8.47 -8.23
C LEU A 33 -9.61 9.06 -8.84
N PRO A 34 -9.78 9.02 -10.18
CA PRO A 34 -10.93 9.57 -10.87
C PRO A 34 -12.21 8.72 -10.72
N GLY A 35 -12.10 7.53 -10.14
CA GLY A 35 -13.19 6.58 -9.94
C GLY A 35 -12.77 5.43 -9.02
N GLU A 36 -13.43 4.29 -9.17
CA GLU A 36 -13.06 3.06 -8.47
C GLU A 36 -11.72 2.50 -8.95
N VAL A 37 -11.08 1.71 -8.10
CA VAL A 37 -9.71 1.21 -8.33
C VAL A 37 -9.57 0.35 -9.59
N ASP A 38 -10.59 -0.42 -9.95
CA ASP A 38 -10.60 -1.27 -11.14
C ASP A 38 -10.76 -0.50 -12.45
N GLU A 39 -11.28 0.72 -12.40
CA GLU A 39 -11.35 1.61 -13.56
C GLU A 39 -10.16 2.57 -13.63
N ALA A 40 -9.70 3.07 -12.47
CA ALA A 40 -8.66 4.09 -12.39
C ALA A 40 -7.26 3.58 -12.76
N PHE A 41 -7.00 2.28 -12.67
CA PHE A 41 -5.73 1.69 -13.06
C PHE A 41 -5.64 1.27 -14.53
N GLU A 42 -6.71 1.42 -15.31
CA GLU A 42 -6.82 0.95 -16.70
C GLU A 42 -5.65 1.40 -17.59
N ASP A 43 -5.11 2.59 -17.37
CA ASP A 43 -4.07 3.19 -18.22
C ASP A 43 -2.67 3.24 -17.58
N GLY A 44 -2.55 2.69 -16.37
CA GLY A 44 -1.34 2.65 -15.57
C GLY A 44 -0.89 3.99 -15.00
N LEU A 45 -1.55 5.12 -15.30
CA LEU A 45 -1.09 6.45 -14.89
C LEU A 45 -1.26 6.71 -13.39
N TYR A 46 -2.18 6.01 -12.73
CA TYR A 46 -2.35 6.03 -11.27
C TYR A 46 -1.64 4.86 -10.57
N LEU A 47 -1.46 3.75 -11.29
CA LEU A 47 -0.70 2.59 -10.79
C LEU A 47 0.79 2.91 -10.65
N LEU A 48 1.36 3.69 -11.56
CA LEU A 48 2.77 4.11 -11.52
C LEU A 48 3.09 4.96 -10.27
N PRO A 49 2.39 6.08 -9.97
CA PRO A 49 2.61 6.83 -8.73
C PRO A 49 2.40 6.00 -7.46
N LEU A 50 1.39 5.13 -7.43
CA LEU A 50 1.20 4.20 -6.32
C LEU A 50 2.43 3.30 -6.14
N ALA A 51 2.91 2.71 -7.24
CA ALA A 51 4.12 1.90 -7.24
C ALA A 51 5.36 2.70 -6.79
N GLU A 52 5.49 3.97 -7.18
CA GLU A 52 6.58 4.84 -6.73
C GLU A 52 6.54 5.09 -5.22
N VAL A 53 5.36 5.35 -4.65
CA VAL A 53 5.18 5.62 -3.22
C VAL A 53 5.47 4.37 -2.41
N VAL A 54 4.88 3.22 -2.74
CA VAL A 54 5.09 2.00 -1.96
C VAL A 54 6.52 1.47 -2.08
N SER A 55 7.11 1.52 -3.29
CA SER A 55 8.49 1.05 -3.49
C SER A 55 9.57 2.05 -3.08
N GLN A 56 9.20 3.30 -2.80
CA GLN A 56 10.13 4.41 -2.55
C GLN A 56 11.17 4.57 -3.67
N ASP A 57 10.79 4.26 -4.90
CA ASP A 57 11.64 4.29 -6.10
C ASP A 57 10.92 4.99 -7.25
N LYS A 58 11.67 5.52 -8.22
CA LYS A 58 11.09 6.27 -9.33
C LYS A 58 10.66 5.33 -10.45
N ALA A 59 9.47 5.58 -10.99
CA ALA A 59 8.97 4.85 -12.12
C ALA A 59 9.78 5.19 -13.38
N PRO A 60 9.98 4.22 -14.28
CA PRO A 60 10.55 4.47 -15.58
C PRO A 60 9.76 5.49 -16.40
N LYS A 61 10.39 6.02 -17.45
CA LYS A 61 9.71 6.90 -18.40
C LYS A 61 8.58 6.13 -19.09
N HIS A 62 7.37 6.64 -18.95
CA HIS A 62 6.13 6.01 -19.40
C HIS A 62 5.32 6.92 -20.33
N VAL A 63 4.29 6.36 -20.98
CA VAL A 63 3.43 7.08 -21.91
C VAL A 63 2.45 7.96 -21.14
N LYS A 64 2.56 9.28 -21.27
CA LYS A 64 1.74 10.25 -20.50
C LYS A 64 0.29 10.38 -20.98
N LYS A 65 -0.01 9.95 -22.19
CA LYS A 65 -1.35 10.01 -22.80
C LYS A 65 -1.60 8.71 -23.59
N PRO A 66 -1.74 7.57 -22.90
CA PRO A 66 -1.93 6.29 -23.56
C PRO A 66 -3.30 6.25 -24.24
N ARG A 67 -3.31 6.09 -25.57
CA ARG A 67 -4.54 5.96 -26.37
C ARG A 67 -4.77 4.53 -26.85
N MET A 68 -3.69 3.82 -27.15
CA MET A 68 -3.73 2.45 -27.64
C MET A 68 -3.65 1.47 -26.47
N ARG A 69 -4.33 0.31 -26.58
CA ARG A 69 -4.31 -0.74 -25.55
C ARG A 69 -2.88 -1.15 -25.18
N ILE A 70 -2.00 -1.31 -26.17
CA ILE A 70 -0.59 -1.66 -25.94
C ILE A 70 0.16 -0.62 -25.10
N GLN A 71 -0.16 0.68 -25.23
CA GLN A 71 0.46 1.74 -24.42
C GLN A 71 0.00 1.68 -22.96
N LYS A 72 -1.26 1.30 -22.72
CA LYS A 72 -1.79 1.08 -21.38
C LYS A 72 -1.13 -0.13 -20.72
N ILE A 73 -1.03 -1.24 -21.46
CA ILE A 73 -0.32 -2.46 -21.03
C ILE A 73 1.12 -2.15 -20.68
N GLU A 74 1.84 -1.42 -21.53
CA GLU A 74 3.22 -0.98 -21.27
C GLU A 74 3.32 -0.21 -19.94
N ASN A 75 2.46 0.79 -19.73
CA ASN A 75 2.45 1.56 -18.47
C ASN A 75 2.20 0.66 -17.25
N CYS A 76 1.21 -0.23 -17.31
CA CYS A 76 0.91 -1.17 -16.22
C CYS A 76 2.07 -2.14 -15.98
N SER A 77 2.70 -2.63 -17.05
CA SER A 77 3.89 -3.49 -16.99
C SER A 77 5.07 -2.80 -16.31
N LEU A 78 5.32 -1.53 -16.63
CA LEU A 78 6.36 -0.73 -15.96
C LEU A 78 6.09 -0.58 -14.45
N ALA A 79 4.83 -0.38 -14.05
CA ALA A 79 4.48 -0.29 -12.63
C ALA A 79 4.69 -1.62 -11.90
N LEU A 80 4.21 -2.74 -12.48
CA LEU A 80 4.44 -4.07 -11.91
C LEU A 80 5.94 -4.41 -11.86
N GLY A 81 6.69 -4.09 -12.90
CA GLY A 81 8.14 -4.30 -12.95
C GLY A 81 8.89 -3.54 -11.84
N LEU A 82 8.44 -2.32 -11.52
CA LEU A 82 8.98 -1.57 -10.38
C LEU A 82 8.72 -2.29 -9.06
N LEU A 83 7.51 -2.82 -8.84
CA LEU A 83 7.17 -3.58 -7.64
C LEU A 83 7.98 -4.88 -7.54
N VAL A 84 8.13 -5.60 -8.65
CA VAL A 84 8.92 -6.84 -8.74
C VAL A 84 10.39 -6.61 -8.41
N LYS A 85 10.97 -5.49 -8.87
CA LYS A 85 12.35 -5.08 -8.52
C LYS A 85 12.57 -4.97 -7.00
N HIS A 86 11.51 -4.71 -6.23
CA HIS A 86 11.54 -4.61 -4.76
C HIS A 86 10.98 -5.86 -4.06
N GLY A 87 10.90 -6.98 -4.77
CA GLY A 87 10.61 -8.31 -4.20
C GLY A 87 9.13 -8.68 -4.17
N PHE A 88 8.24 -7.85 -4.72
CA PHE A 88 6.82 -8.18 -4.85
C PHE A 88 6.58 -9.19 -5.96
N LYS A 89 5.60 -10.06 -5.76
CA LYS A 89 5.24 -11.12 -6.71
C LYS A 89 3.76 -10.97 -7.06
N PRO A 90 3.40 -10.10 -8.03
CA PRO A 90 2.01 -9.89 -8.41
C PRO A 90 1.40 -11.19 -8.94
N ASP A 91 0.21 -11.53 -8.47
CA ASP A 91 -0.64 -12.59 -9.08
C ASP A 91 -1.62 -12.00 -10.12
N VAL A 92 -1.19 -10.91 -10.76
CA VAL A 92 -1.97 -10.13 -11.74
C VAL A 92 -1.08 -9.78 -12.93
N ALA A 93 -1.63 -9.84 -14.14
CA ALA A 93 -0.95 -9.43 -15.35
C ALA A 93 -1.34 -7.98 -15.74
N PRO A 94 -0.49 -7.27 -16.51
CA PRO A 94 -0.79 -5.91 -16.99
C PRO A 94 -2.14 -5.81 -17.71
N GLU A 95 -2.52 -6.83 -18.48
CA GLU A 95 -3.77 -6.91 -19.23
C GLU A 95 -5.00 -6.84 -18.31
N ASN A 96 -4.93 -7.43 -17.13
CA ASN A 96 -6.05 -7.46 -16.19
C ASN A 96 -6.44 -6.06 -15.70
N PHE A 97 -5.47 -5.14 -15.59
CA PHE A 97 -5.76 -3.74 -15.28
C PHE A 97 -6.46 -3.05 -16.46
N VAL A 98 -5.94 -3.24 -17.67
CA VAL A 98 -6.49 -2.62 -18.89
C VAL A 98 -7.89 -3.14 -19.21
N ASP A 99 -8.15 -4.41 -18.90
CA ASP A 99 -9.43 -5.07 -19.10
C ASP A 99 -10.38 -4.93 -17.89
N LYS A 100 -9.93 -4.23 -16.82
CA LYS A 100 -10.71 -3.91 -15.61
C LYS A 100 -11.22 -5.14 -14.87
N ASP A 101 -10.37 -6.16 -14.73
CA ASP A 101 -10.70 -7.35 -13.96
C ASP A 101 -10.76 -7.00 -12.47
N THR A 102 -11.97 -6.73 -11.98
CA THR A 102 -12.21 -6.33 -10.59
C THR A 102 -11.61 -7.33 -9.60
N VAL A 103 -11.73 -8.63 -9.85
CA VAL A 103 -11.28 -9.65 -8.87
C VAL A 103 -9.76 -9.60 -8.73
N LEU A 104 -9.04 -9.55 -9.85
CA LEU A 104 -7.58 -9.53 -9.85
C LEU A 104 -7.03 -8.18 -9.38
N VAL A 105 -7.65 -7.06 -9.76
CA VAL A 105 -7.23 -5.72 -9.29
C VAL A 105 -7.43 -5.59 -7.78
N MET A 106 -8.57 -6.04 -7.25
CA MET A 106 -8.82 -6.04 -5.80
C MET A 106 -7.84 -6.98 -5.07
N GLY A 107 -7.58 -8.17 -5.63
CA GLY A 107 -6.57 -9.11 -5.11
C GLY A 107 -5.18 -8.49 -5.05
N PHE A 108 -4.77 -7.78 -6.10
CA PHE A 108 -3.50 -7.06 -6.17
C PHE A 108 -3.38 -5.98 -5.10
N ILE A 109 -4.41 -5.13 -4.91
CA ILE A 109 -4.36 -4.05 -3.90
C ILE A 109 -4.25 -4.64 -2.50
N TRP A 110 -5.01 -5.69 -2.20
CA TRP A 110 -4.89 -6.40 -0.94
C TRP A 110 -3.48 -6.97 -0.73
N GLN A 111 -2.91 -7.61 -1.75
CA GLN A 111 -1.56 -8.16 -1.69
C GLN A 111 -0.52 -7.06 -1.47
N LEU A 112 -0.69 -5.92 -2.14
CA LEU A 112 0.15 -4.73 -2.02
C LEU A 112 0.10 -4.21 -0.57
N PHE A 113 -1.11 -4.02 -0.04
CA PHE A 113 -1.33 -3.59 1.35
C PHE A 113 -0.62 -4.50 2.36
N VAL A 114 -0.85 -5.81 2.28
CA VAL A 114 -0.25 -6.76 3.22
C VAL A 114 1.28 -6.78 3.11
N THR A 115 1.83 -6.65 1.90
CA THR A 115 3.28 -6.71 1.69
C THR A 115 4.00 -5.48 2.24
N TRP A 116 3.42 -4.28 2.06
CA TRP A 116 4.09 -3.03 2.42
C TRP A 116 3.66 -2.45 3.76
N VAL A 117 2.38 -2.57 4.13
CA VAL A 117 1.86 -2.07 5.41
C VAL A 117 1.98 -3.14 6.48
N GLY A 118 1.68 -4.40 6.16
CA GLY A 118 1.80 -5.53 7.11
C GLY A 118 3.24 -5.87 7.52
N GLY A 119 4.23 -5.20 6.92
CA GLY A 119 5.66 -5.42 7.13
C GLY A 119 6.21 -6.58 6.29
N GLN A 120 7.35 -6.34 5.63
CA GLN A 120 8.22 -7.43 5.21
C GLN A 120 8.73 -8.11 6.48
N GLY A 121 8.05 -9.18 6.93
CA GLY A 121 8.71 -10.18 7.74
C GLY A 121 9.99 -10.56 7.01
N ASP A 122 11.11 -10.49 7.71
CA ASP A 122 12.45 -10.85 7.22
C ASP A 122 12.40 -12.09 6.31
N LYS A 123 13.43 -12.21 5.45
CA LYS A 123 13.68 -13.23 4.39
C LYS A 123 13.46 -14.72 4.75
N SER A 124 12.91 -15.03 5.92
CA SER A 124 12.31 -16.28 6.35
C SER A 124 10.77 -16.24 6.34
N GLY A 125 10.11 -15.83 5.24
CA GLY A 125 8.73 -16.22 4.92
C GLY A 125 7.71 -16.20 6.07
N GLY A 126 7.80 -15.21 6.97
CA GLY A 126 6.96 -15.10 8.15
C GLY A 126 5.73 -14.28 7.80
N LYS A 127 4.60 -14.95 7.62
CA LYS A 127 3.25 -14.38 7.62
C LYS A 127 3.12 -13.51 8.89
N ALA A 128 3.29 -12.19 8.81
CA ALA A 128 2.65 -11.30 9.77
C ALA A 128 1.16 -11.43 9.47
N SER A 129 0.53 -12.35 10.18
CA SER A 129 -0.73 -12.96 9.79
C SER A 129 -1.91 -12.17 10.38
N ALA A 130 -3.11 -12.38 9.82
CA ALA A 130 -4.34 -11.90 10.44
C ALA A 130 -4.41 -12.34 11.92
N ASP A 131 -3.81 -13.49 12.28
CA ASP A 131 -3.75 -13.98 13.65
C ASP A 131 -2.83 -13.14 14.55
N ASP A 132 -1.75 -12.57 14.01
CA ASP A 132 -0.84 -11.73 14.78
C ASP A 132 -1.46 -10.35 15.04
N LEU A 133 -2.15 -9.79 14.04
CA LEU A 133 -2.97 -8.60 14.23
C LEU A 133 -4.06 -8.88 15.27
N LEU A 134 -4.74 -10.03 15.20
CA LEU A 134 -5.78 -10.39 16.15
C LEU A 134 -5.24 -10.53 17.57
N LYS A 135 -4.10 -11.21 17.75
CA LYS A 135 -3.42 -11.31 19.05
C LYS A 135 -3.02 -9.95 19.60
N TRP A 136 -2.60 -9.03 18.74
CA TRP A 136 -2.29 -7.66 19.15
C TRP A 136 -3.55 -6.92 19.63
N VAL A 137 -4.68 -7.06 18.95
CA VAL A 137 -5.96 -6.48 19.43
C VAL A 137 -6.38 -7.16 20.75
N GLN A 138 -6.25 -8.48 20.86
CA GLN A 138 -6.57 -9.23 22.07
C GLN A 138 -5.73 -8.77 23.27
N SER A 139 -4.43 -8.60 23.11
CA SER A 139 -3.54 -8.14 24.19
C SER A 139 -3.83 -6.72 24.67
N ARG A 140 -4.57 -5.93 23.88
CA ARG A 140 -4.99 -4.57 24.20
C ARG A 140 -6.35 -4.51 24.90
N VAL A 141 -7.28 -5.37 24.51
CA VAL A 141 -8.70 -5.27 24.92
C VAL A 141 -9.15 -6.40 25.85
N GLN A 142 -8.73 -7.65 25.62
CA GLN A 142 -9.38 -8.84 26.20
C GLN A 142 -9.20 -8.99 27.71
N ASP A 143 -8.05 -8.56 28.26
CA ASP A 143 -7.75 -8.64 29.70
C ASP A 143 -7.94 -7.29 30.42
N ASN A 144 -8.56 -6.31 29.78
CA ASN A 144 -8.76 -4.98 30.34
C ASN A 144 -10.12 -4.86 31.04
N GLU A 145 -10.10 -4.67 32.36
CA GLU A 145 -11.32 -4.54 33.19
C GLU A 145 -12.24 -3.39 32.76
N ARG A 146 -11.72 -2.40 31.99
CA ARG A 146 -12.52 -1.30 31.43
C ARG A 146 -13.49 -1.72 30.32
N TYR A 147 -13.25 -2.85 29.65
CA TYR A 147 -14.06 -3.30 28.50
C TYR A 147 -14.69 -4.69 28.74
N PRO A 148 -15.48 -4.86 29.81
CA PRO A 148 -16.01 -6.17 30.15
C PRO A 148 -16.96 -6.68 29.05
N GLY A 149 -16.67 -7.87 28.53
CA GLY A 149 -17.54 -8.55 27.57
C GLY A 149 -17.40 -8.11 26.11
N VAL A 150 -16.41 -7.26 25.77
CA VAL A 150 -16.09 -6.95 24.37
C VAL A 150 -15.37 -8.16 23.73
N PRO A 151 -15.95 -8.79 22.68
CA PRO A 151 -15.38 -10.00 22.13
C PRO A 151 -14.32 -9.70 21.05
N VAL A 152 -13.23 -10.47 21.00
CA VAL A 152 -12.09 -10.23 20.08
C VAL A 152 -11.64 -11.53 19.42
N ASP A 153 -12.33 -11.98 18.38
CA ASP A 153 -12.02 -13.25 17.70
C ASP A 153 -12.04 -13.20 16.16
N ASN A 154 -12.47 -12.08 15.58
CA ASN A 154 -12.60 -11.92 14.13
C ASN A 154 -12.38 -10.46 13.73
N PHE A 155 -12.42 -10.17 12.43
CA PHE A 155 -12.36 -8.82 11.84
C PHE A 155 -13.64 -8.47 11.09
N SER A 156 -14.80 -8.93 11.55
CA SER A 156 -16.08 -8.72 10.88
C SER A 156 -17.17 -8.44 11.92
N THR A 157 -17.95 -9.44 12.34
CA THR A 157 -19.15 -9.24 13.17
C THR A 157 -18.87 -8.63 14.55
N HIS A 158 -17.70 -8.87 15.15
CA HIS A 158 -17.36 -8.28 16.47
C HIS A 158 -17.01 -6.80 16.42
N TRP A 159 -16.86 -6.27 15.21
CA TRP A 159 -16.55 -4.87 14.95
C TRP A 159 -17.82 -4.07 14.61
N GLN A 160 -18.95 -4.74 14.35
CA GLN A 160 -20.17 -4.12 13.83
C GLN A 160 -20.77 -3.05 14.75
N ASP A 161 -20.70 -3.24 16.07
CA ASP A 161 -21.34 -2.36 17.05
C ASP A 161 -20.48 -1.16 17.47
N GLY A 162 -19.27 -1.03 16.92
CA GLY A 162 -18.34 0.05 17.22
C GLY A 162 -17.66 -0.03 18.59
N LYS A 163 -18.03 -1.01 19.44
CA LYS A 163 -17.44 -1.14 20.78
C LYS A 163 -16.01 -1.63 20.72
N LEU A 164 -15.71 -2.59 19.86
CA LEU A 164 -14.35 -3.13 19.75
C LEU A 164 -13.35 -2.07 19.25
N VAL A 165 -13.71 -1.29 18.23
CA VAL A 165 -12.82 -0.20 17.74
C VAL A 165 -12.64 0.90 18.78
N SER A 166 -13.71 1.26 19.49
CA SER A 166 -13.64 2.25 20.58
C SER A 166 -12.76 1.76 21.74
N ALA A 167 -12.93 0.51 22.16
CA ALA A 167 -12.11 -0.10 23.21
C ALA A 167 -10.63 -0.19 22.81
N LEU A 168 -10.37 -0.52 21.53
CA LEU A 168 -9.02 -0.51 21.00
C LEU A 168 -8.40 0.89 21.13
N LEU A 169 -9.07 1.95 20.68
CA LEU A 169 -8.52 3.31 20.75
C LEU A 169 -8.34 3.82 22.19
N ASP A 170 -9.31 3.61 23.09
CA ASP A 170 -9.15 3.93 24.53
C ASP A 170 -7.94 3.20 25.11
N SER A 171 -7.69 1.94 24.71
CA SER A 171 -6.54 1.17 25.19
C SER A 171 -5.19 1.70 24.70
N LEU A 172 -5.17 2.37 23.53
CA LEU A 172 -3.97 3.00 22.99
C LEU A 172 -3.72 4.35 23.66
N SER A 173 -4.78 5.12 23.90
CA SER A 173 -4.74 6.38 24.64
C SER A 173 -6.15 6.79 25.09
N PRO A 174 -6.48 6.69 26.39
CA PRO A 174 -7.79 7.10 26.92
C PRO A 174 -8.09 8.60 26.78
N LYS A 175 -7.10 9.41 26.37
CA LYS A 175 -7.25 10.85 26.18
C LYS A 175 -7.92 11.22 24.86
N ILE A 176 -7.84 10.35 23.86
CA ILE A 176 -8.36 10.63 22.52
C ILE A 176 -9.82 10.17 22.37
N LEU A 177 -10.18 9.08 23.04
CA LEU A 177 -11.51 8.52 23.06
C LEU A 177 -11.67 7.83 24.40
N ASP A 178 -12.66 8.27 25.19
CA ASP A 178 -12.98 7.67 26.47
C ASP A 178 -14.14 6.68 26.31
N TYR A 179 -13.85 5.39 26.51
CA TYR A 179 -14.82 4.32 26.27
C TYR A 179 -16.06 4.42 27.17
N GLU A 180 -15.93 4.87 28.42
CA GLU A 180 -17.05 4.92 29.37
C GLU A 180 -18.02 6.07 29.08
N SER A 181 -17.52 7.16 28.51
CA SER A 181 -18.33 8.34 28.15
C SER A 181 -18.72 8.38 26.67
N ALA A 182 -18.11 7.53 25.83
CA ALA A 182 -18.51 7.38 24.45
C ALA A 182 -19.98 6.94 24.34
N ALA A 183 -20.73 7.57 23.43
CA ALA A 183 -22.11 7.21 23.14
C ALA A 183 -22.19 5.91 22.31
N LEU A 184 -21.82 4.78 22.93
CA LEU A 184 -21.75 3.46 22.29
C LEU A 184 -23.12 2.82 22.01
N ASP A 185 -24.21 3.55 22.28
CA ASP A 185 -25.57 3.11 21.99
C ASP A 185 -25.92 3.23 20.49
N ASP A 186 -25.17 4.05 19.73
CA ASP A 186 -25.32 4.20 18.28
C ASP A 186 -24.04 3.71 17.55
N PRO A 187 -24.08 2.56 16.86
CA PRO A 187 -22.93 1.98 16.18
C PRO A 187 -22.30 2.90 15.12
N VAL A 188 -23.10 3.68 14.40
CA VAL A 188 -22.59 4.59 13.36
C VAL A 188 -21.78 5.72 14.01
N SER A 189 -22.35 6.36 15.03
CA SER A 189 -21.64 7.39 15.81
C SER A 189 -20.38 6.85 16.48
N ALA A 190 -20.41 5.62 17.00
CA ALA A 190 -19.24 4.99 17.61
C ALA A 190 -18.10 4.79 16.60
N TRP A 191 -18.41 4.31 15.39
CA TRP A 191 -17.41 4.19 14.32
C TRP A 191 -16.89 5.54 13.86
N SER A 192 -17.77 6.52 13.63
CA SER A 192 -17.35 7.87 13.21
C SER A 192 -16.40 8.48 14.23
N ALA A 193 -16.77 8.49 15.51
CA ALA A 193 -15.94 9.04 16.57
C ALA A 193 -14.58 8.33 16.70
N ALA A 194 -14.55 7.01 16.50
CA ALA A 194 -13.31 6.24 16.52
C ALA A 194 -12.41 6.57 15.32
N LEU A 195 -12.97 6.63 14.11
CA LEU A 195 -12.20 6.97 12.91
C LEU A 195 -11.67 8.41 12.97
N ASP A 196 -12.49 9.37 13.40
CA ASP A 196 -12.10 10.77 13.59
C ASP A 196 -10.99 10.89 14.64
N ALA A 197 -11.11 10.20 15.78
CA ALA A 197 -10.07 10.22 16.81
C ALA A 197 -8.75 9.59 16.35
N ALA A 198 -8.80 8.55 15.50
CA ALA A 198 -7.61 7.92 14.94
C ALA A 198 -6.92 8.81 13.89
N GLU A 199 -7.69 9.49 13.04
CA GLU A 199 -7.17 10.45 12.07
C GLU A 199 -6.55 11.66 12.77
N ASP A 200 -7.27 12.28 13.71
CA ASP A 200 -6.80 13.47 14.45
C ASP A 200 -5.54 13.20 15.27
N TRP A 201 -5.39 11.99 15.82
CA TRP A 201 -4.27 11.66 16.69
C TRP A 201 -3.06 11.04 15.97
N LEU A 202 -3.31 10.09 15.06
CA LEU A 202 -2.25 9.28 14.43
C LEU A 202 -2.03 9.61 12.95
N ASP A 203 -2.79 10.56 12.38
CA ASP A 203 -2.80 10.86 10.94
C ASP A 203 -3.09 9.61 10.10
N VAL A 204 -3.92 8.70 10.65
CA VAL A 204 -4.32 7.46 9.98
C VAL A 204 -5.48 7.78 9.03
N PRO A 205 -5.35 7.44 7.73
CA PRO A 205 -6.44 7.70 6.79
C PRO A 205 -7.67 6.86 7.14
N GLN A 206 -8.85 7.47 7.03
CA GLN A 206 -10.12 6.78 7.13
C GLN A 206 -10.38 5.98 5.85
N VAL A 207 -10.12 4.67 5.90
CA VAL A 207 -10.40 3.76 4.78
C VAL A 207 -11.76 3.07 4.92
N LEU A 208 -12.42 3.21 6.06
CA LEU A 208 -13.76 2.68 6.29
C LEU A 208 -14.78 3.82 6.33
N ASP A 209 -16.00 3.49 5.91
CA ASP A 209 -17.19 4.30 6.15
C ASP A 209 -17.95 3.68 7.33
N ALA A 210 -18.41 4.50 8.27
CA ALA A 210 -19.16 4.04 9.44
C ALA A 210 -20.45 3.31 9.02
N ASP A 211 -21.13 3.77 7.97
CA ASP A 211 -22.35 3.12 7.48
C ASP A 211 -22.08 1.70 6.94
N ASP A 212 -20.92 1.48 6.32
CA ASP A 212 -20.54 0.17 5.77
C ASP A 212 -20.16 -0.84 6.88
N MET A 213 -19.98 -0.38 8.12
CA MET A 213 -19.68 -1.22 9.27
C MET A 213 -20.92 -1.75 9.98
N VAL A 214 -22.07 -1.07 9.86
CA VAL A 214 -23.31 -1.44 10.58
C VAL A 214 -24.19 -2.34 9.71
N VAL A 215 -23.60 -3.46 9.25
CA VAL A 215 -24.26 -4.47 8.41
C VAL A 215 -24.02 -5.87 8.98
N ASP A 216 -24.88 -6.84 8.63
CA ASP A 216 -24.84 -8.22 9.19
C ASP A 216 -23.45 -8.87 9.18
N LYS A 217 -22.64 -8.55 8.16
CA LYS A 217 -21.27 -9.05 8.02
C LYS A 217 -20.40 -8.05 7.28
N PRO A 218 -19.66 -7.19 8.00
CA PRO A 218 -18.69 -6.27 7.40
C PRO A 218 -17.56 -7.04 6.69
N ASP A 219 -16.99 -6.45 5.65
CA ASP A 219 -15.86 -7.04 4.91
C ASP A 219 -14.60 -7.16 5.79
N ASP A 220 -14.09 -8.37 5.92
CA ASP A 220 -13.01 -8.69 6.86
C ASP A 220 -11.66 -8.07 6.48
N LYS A 221 -11.41 -7.91 5.18
CA LYS A 221 -10.20 -7.26 4.68
C LYS A 221 -10.22 -5.77 4.92
N SER A 222 -11.37 -5.12 4.73
CA SER A 222 -11.54 -3.69 4.95
C SER A 222 -11.31 -3.33 6.43
N VAL A 223 -11.88 -4.12 7.35
CA VAL A 223 -11.64 -3.95 8.80
C VAL A 223 -10.17 -4.16 9.15
N ARG A 224 -9.55 -5.26 8.67
CA ARG A 224 -8.12 -5.50 8.90
C ARG A 224 -7.25 -4.36 8.39
N MET A 225 -7.59 -3.79 7.24
CA MET A 225 -6.85 -2.68 6.66
C MET A 225 -6.83 -1.49 7.61
N GLN A 226 -7.99 -1.06 8.11
CA GLN A 226 -8.07 0.06 9.05
C GLN A 226 -7.32 -0.23 10.35
N VAL A 227 -7.51 -1.41 10.94
CA VAL A 227 -6.88 -1.78 12.22
C VAL A 227 -5.36 -1.89 12.08
N GLU A 228 -4.88 -2.43 10.97
CA GLU A 228 -3.45 -2.53 10.69
C GLU A 228 -2.81 -1.15 10.47
N LEU A 229 -3.50 -0.22 9.80
CA LEU A 229 -3.03 1.17 9.68
C LEU A 229 -2.91 1.85 11.05
N ILE A 230 -3.92 1.69 11.92
CA ILE A 230 -3.86 2.19 13.31
C ILE A 230 -2.69 1.58 14.06
N ARG A 231 -2.50 0.26 13.97
CA ARG A 231 -1.40 -0.44 14.64
C ARG A 231 -0.04 0.10 14.20
N GLN A 232 0.18 0.25 12.90
CA GLN A 232 1.46 0.71 12.35
C GLN A 232 1.76 2.15 12.78
N ALA A 233 0.79 3.06 12.67
CA ALA A 233 0.97 4.45 13.08
C ALA A 233 1.24 4.57 14.60
N TYR A 234 0.54 3.77 15.41
CA TYR A 234 0.79 3.72 16.85
C TYR A 234 2.19 3.20 17.19
N LEU A 235 2.67 2.14 16.53
CA LEU A 235 4.02 1.61 16.76
C LEU A 235 5.10 2.61 16.33
N ALA A 236 4.92 3.30 15.20
CA ALA A 236 5.83 4.36 14.79
C ALA A 236 5.90 5.50 15.82
N LEU A 237 4.74 5.89 16.38
CA LEU A 237 4.68 6.88 17.45
C LEU A 237 5.42 6.40 18.72
N GLN A 238 5.30 5.13 19.10
CA GLN A 238 6.03 4.56 20.23
C GLN A 238 7.55 4.57 20.00
N ASP A 239 8.00 4.17 18.80
CA ASP A 239 9.41 4.17 18.44
C ASP A 239 10.00 5.60 18.48
N ASP A 240 9.23 6.61 18.07
CA ASP A 240 9.63 8.02 18.13
C ASP A 240 9.72 8.55 19.57
N VAL A 241 8.84 8.10 20.47
CA VAL A 241 8.91 8.40 21.91
C VAL A 241 10.14 7.76 22.54
N ASP A 242 10.35 6.47 22.29
CA ASP A 242 11.44 5.69 22.89
C ASP A 242 12.82 6.12 22.38
N SER A 243 12.90 6.57 21.12
CA SER A 243 14.12 7.13 20.54
C SER A 243 14.38 8.59 20.92
N GLY A 244 13.43 9.26 21.59
CA GLY A 244 13.51 10.67 21.96
C GLY A 244 13.37 11.65 20.79
N ALA A 245 12.96 11.18 19.60
CA ALA A 245 12.84 12.00 18.40
C ALA A 245 11.79 13.12 18.52
N LEU A 246 10.78 12.94 19.38
CA LEU A 246 9.73 13.94 19.66
C LEU A 246 10.19 15.08 20.56
N PHE A 247 11.32 14.93 21.26
CA PHE A 247 11.91 15.96 22.11
C PHE A 247 13.39 16.17 21.73
N PRO A 248 13.69 16.76 20.56
CA PRO A 248 15.05 17.17 20.26
C PRO A 248 15.50 18.15 21.35
N ASP A 249 16.57 17.79 22.05
CA ASP A 249 17.07 18.50 23.23
C ASP A 249 17.22 20.02 22.94
N ASP A 250 16.32 20.84 23.47
CA ASP A 250 16.38 22.31 23.47
C ASP A 250 17.48 22.79 24.43
N THR A 251 18.70 22.28 24.28
CA THR A 251 19.85 22.85 24.97
C THR A 251 20.15 24.20 24.33
N PRO A 252 20.04 25.32 25.07
CA PRO A 252 20.42 26.62 24.54
C PRO A 252 21.92 26.59 24.30
N VAL A 253 22.34 26.86 23.07
CA VAL A 253 23.73 27.21 22.79
C VAL A 253 23.98 28.54 23.51
N GLU A 254 24.58 28.49 24.70
CA GLU A 254 25.00 29.69 25.43
C GLU A 254 25.96 30.49 24.53
N ALA A 255 25.49 31.68 24.17
CA ALA A 255 26.24 32.67 23.44
C ALA A 255 27.17 33.40 24.42
N ASP A 256 28.44 33.01 24.47
CA ASP A 256 29.50 33.89 24.95
C ASP A 256 30.43 34.30 23.80
N ALA A 257 30.49 35.61 23.59
CA ALA A 257 31.24 36.32 22.57
C ALA A 257 32.68 36.67 23.06
N PRO A 258 33.52 37.38 22.28
CA PRO A 258 34.61 36.76 21.54
C PRO A 258 36.00 37.17 22.06
N ALA A 259 37.00 36.29 21.88
CA ALA A 259 38.41 36.69 21.92
C ALA A 259 39.12 36.17 20.66
N VAL A 260 39.56 37.15 19.87
CA VAL A 260 40.30 37.03 18.62
C VAL A 260 41.69 36.47 18.86
N THR A 261 42.09 35.42 18.13
CA THR A 261 43.41 35.32 17.47
C THR A 261 43.34 34.35 16.29
N ASP A 262 43.83 34.83 15.16
CA ASP A 262 44.00 34.16 13.86
C ASP A 262 44.76 32.82 13.94
N ALA A 263 44.26 31.81 13.22
CA ALA A 263 44.85 31.28 11.98
C ALA A 263 44.44 29.82 11.72
N ALA A 264 43.65 29.66 10.65
CA ALA A 264 43.62 28.53 9.71
C ALA A 264 43.64 27.08 10.24
N GLU A 265 42.47 26.41 10.22
CA GLU A 265 42.29 25.24 9.36
C GLU A 265 40.80 24.95 9.12
N THR A 266 40.40 24.89 7.85
CA THR A 266 39.07 24.54 7.38
C THR A 266 38.77 23.07 7.64
N ALA A 267 38.00 22.76 8.69
CA ALA A 267 37.38 21.45 8.88
C ALA A 267 35.96 21.47 8.28
N ALA A 268 35.73 20.55 7.36
CA ALA A 268 34.53 20.39 6.55
C ALA A 268 33.25 20.15 7.40
N PRO A 269 32.06 20.49 6.86
CA PRO A 269 30.79 20.07 7.45
C PRO A 269 30.75 18.55 7.69
N PRO A 270 29.97 18.06 8.67
CA PRO A 270 29.82 16.63 8.93
C PRO A 270 29.43 15.91 7.63
N PRO A 271 29.96 14.70 7.38
CA PRO A 271 29.77 14.05 6.10
C PRO A 271 28.26 13.85 5.88
N ARG A 272 27.71 14.53 4.88
CA ARG A 272 26.49 14.05 4.22
C ARG A 272 26.75 12.57 3.96
N ARG A 273 25.95 11.69 4.56
CA ARG A 273 25.98 10.26 4.25
C ARG A 273 26.03 10.17 2.73
N ARG A 274 27.16 9.70 2.18
CA ARG A 274 27.24 9.39 0.76
C ARG A 274 26.06 8.45 0.52
N LYS A 275 25.12 8.83 -0.36
CA LYS A 275 24.23 7.85 -0.96
C LYS A 275 25.16 6.74 -1.44
N ARG A 276 25.07 5.56 -0.83
CA ARG A 276 25.68 4.37 -1.40
C ARG A 276 25.13 4.33 -2.83
N LYS A 277 26.01 4.38 -3.83
CA LYS A 277 25.61 4.14 -5.22
C LYS A 277 24.90 2.80 -5.20
N ASP A 278 23.61 2.79 -5.54
CA ASP A 278 22.85 1.55 -5.56
C ASP A 278 23.49 0.71 -6.68
N PRO A 279 23.81 -0.58 -6.46
CA PRO A 279 24.26 -1.46 -7.54
C PRO A 279 23.28 -1.49 -8.74
N ARG A 280 22.05 -0.99 -8.56
CA ARG A 280 20.99 -0.86 -9.57
C ARG A 280 20.98 0.48 -10.33
N ASP A 281 21.80 1.46 -9.94
CA ASP A 281 21.96 2.72 -10.69
C ASP A 281 22.74 2.52 -12.01
N ASP A 282 23.33 1.34 -12.20
CA ASP A 282 24.12 0.97 -13.38
C ASP A 282 23.38 0.00 -14.32
N ILE A 283 22.12 -0.38 -14.04
CA ILE A 283 21.33 -1.22 -14.96
C ILE A 283 20.80 -0.31 -16.08
N SER A 284 21.31 -0.52 -17.28
CA SER A 284 20.85 0.22 -18.46
C SER A 284 19.39 -0.15 -18.78
N ARG A 285 18.66 0.77 -19.42
CA ARG A 285 17.29 0.51 -19.91
C ARG A 285 17.21 -0.80 -20.71
N ASP A 286 18.26 -1.11 -21.46
CA ASP A 286 18.36 -2.26 -22.34
C ASP A 286 18.50 -3.58 -21.53
N GLU A 287 19.27 -3.58 -20.44
CA GLU A 287 19.39 -4.74 -19.53
C GLU A 287 18.09 -5.05 -18.77
N LEU A 288 17.30 -4.02 -18.45
CA LEU A 288 16.01 -4.18 -17.79
C LEU A 288 14.97 -4.74 -18.77
N ILE A 289 15.01 -4.29 -20.03
CA ILE A 289 14.19 -4.82 -21.13
C ILE A 289 14.51 -6.29 -21.39
N ASP A 290 15.79 -6.66 -21.50
CA ASP A 290 16.20 -8.04 -21.74
C ASP A 290 15.77 -8.98 -20.59
N THR A 291 15.82 -8.50 -19.34
CA THR A 291 15.36 -9.26 -18.17
C THR A 291 13.84 -9.47 -18.19
N LEU A 292 13.07 -8.45 -18.60
CA LEU A 292 11.61 -8.54 -18.73
C LEU A 292 11.19 -9.48 -19.87
N LEU A 293 11.91 -9.47 -21.00
CA LEU A 293 11.69 -10.39 -22.11
C LEU A 293 12.02 -11.84 -21.73
N ASP A 294 13.10 -12.06 -21.00
CA ASP A 294 13.46 -13.38 -20.45
C ASP A 294 12.39 -13.89 -19.47
N MET A 295 11.88 -13.02 -18.59
CA MET A 295 10.74 -13.36 -17.72
C MET A 295 9.46 -13.67 -18.51
N TYR A 296 9.12 -12.85 -19.52
CA TYR A 296 7.92 -13.02 -20.34
C TYR A 296 7.95 -14.33 -21.14
N SER A 297 9.09 -14.67 -21.75
CA SER A 297 9.27 -15.93 -22.48
C SER A 297 9.19 -17.18 -21.60
N LYS A 298 9.58 -17.09 -20.32
CA LYS A 298 9.53 -18.20 -19.36
C LYS A 298 8.15 -18.44 -18.78
N ILE A 299 7.30 -17.42 -18.74
CA ILE A 299 5.97 -17.49 -18.12
C ILE A 299 4.89 -17.85 -19.15
N ASN A 300 5.07 -17.49 -20.43
CA ASN A 300 3.98 -17.47 -21.41
C ASN A 300 4.36 -18.10 -22.78
N SER A 301 4.98 -19.29 -22.78
CA SER A 301 5.29 -20.02 -24.03
C SER A 301 4.08 -20.21 -24.95
N ASP A 302 2.89 -20.34 -24.35
CA ASP A 302 1.65 -20.63 -25.07
C ASP A 302 1.01 -19.37 -25.66
N CYS A 303 1.25 -18.19 -25.06
CA CYS A 303 0.76 -16.90 -25.56
C CYS A 303 1.55 -16.45 -26.80
N LEU A 304 2.83 -16.79 -26.86
CA LEU A 304 3.73 -16.48 -27.99
C LEU A 304 3.51 -17.40 -29.21
N ALA A 305 2.70 -18.44 -29.08
CA ALA A 305 2.22 -19.24 -30.20
C ALA A 305 1.13 -18.53 -31.03
N CYS A 306 0.56 -17.42 -30.52
CA CYS A 306 -0.37 -16.58 -31.27
C CYS A 306 0.37 -15.73 -32.33
N PRO A 307 -0.02 -15.77 -33.62
CA PRO A 307 0.63 -14.99 -34.68
C PRO A 307 0.59 -13.48 -34.48
N GLU A 308 -0.48 -12.96 -33.86
CA GLU A 308 -0.62 -11.52 -33.56
C GLU A 308 0.34 -11.08 -32.45
N CYS A 309 0.39 -11.83 -31.34
CA CYS A 309 1.29 -11.55 -30.22
C CYS A 309 2.77 -11.67 -30.62
N ALA A 310 3.11 -12.61 -31.50
CA ALA A 310 4.47 -12.76 -32.02
C ALA A 310 4.87 -11.57 -32.91
N THR A 311 3.94 -11.07 -33.73
CA THR A 311 4.19 -9.91 -34.61
C THR A 311 4.35 -8.63 -33.79
N ASP A 312 3.52 -8.44 -32.76
CA ASP A 312 3.58 -7.29 -31.86
C ASP A 312 4.86 -7.27 -31.02
N LEU A 313 5.30 -8.43 -30.50
CA LEU A 313 6.58 -8.54 -29.80
C LEU A 313 7.77 -8.22 -30.72
N THR A 314 7.72 -8.69 -31.97
CA THR A 314 8.79 -8.43 -32.95
C THR A 314 8.89 -6.93 -33.27
N GLN A 315 7.74 -6.26 -33.43
CA GLN A 315 7.70 -4.82 -33.68
C GLN A 315 8.18 -4.01 -32.46
N TRP A 316 7.74 -4.39 -31.26
CA TRP A 316 8.17 -3.73 -30.02
C TRP A 316 9.67 -3.86 -29.77
N ALA A 317 10.25 -5.05 -30.02
CA ALA A 317 11.68 -5.30 -29.89
C ALA A 317 12.50 -4.47 -30.90
N ALA A 318 12.00 -4.33 -32.13
CA ALA A 318 12.62 -3.45 -33.14
C ALA A 318 12.60 -1.98 -32.72
N ASP A 319 11.50 -1.49 -32.14
CA ASP A 319 11.35 -0.11 -31.68
C ASP A 319 12.26 0.23 -30.48
N HIS A 320 12.68 -0.79 -29.73
CA HIS A 320 13.51 -0.66 -28.52
C HIS A 320 14.94 -1.18 -28.69
N ASN A 321 15.35 -1.57 -29.90
CA ASN A 321 16.66 -2.17 -30.18
C ASN A 321 17.00 -3.38 -29.28
N ALA A 322 15.96 -4.11 -28.85
CA ALA A 322 16.04 -5.26 -27.96
C ALA A 322 16.09 -6.56 -28.75
N ARG A 323 16.71 -7.61 -28.19
CA ARG A 323 16.84 -8.90 -28.87
C ARG A 323 15.60 -9.75 -28.59
N VAL A 324 14.85 -10.12 -29.63
CA VAL A 324 13.73 -11.06 -29.49
C VAL A 324 14.28 -12.42 -29.02
N PRO A 325 13.76 -13.01 -27.93
CA PRO A 325 14.15 -14.35 -27.50
C PRO A 325 13.82 -15.39 -28.57
N GLU A 326 14.67 -16.41 -28.76
CA GLU A 326 14.34 -17.53 -29.66
C GLU A 326 13.14 -18.30 -29.10
N LEU A 327 11.98 -18.14 -29.74
CA LEU A 327 10.76 -18.86 -29.37
C LEU A 327 10.89 -20.34 -29.75
N PRO A 328 10.46 -21.27 -28.88
CA PRO A 328 10.42 -22.69 -29.23
C PRO A 328 9.47 -22.88 -30.42
N ALA A 329 9.91 -23.67 -31.41
CA ALA A 329 9.08 -24.00 -32.57
C ALA A 329 7.76 -24.65 -32.11
N PRO A 330 6.62 -24.30 -32.74
CA PRO A 330 5.34 -24.91 -32.39
C PRO A 330 5.45 -26.43 -32.50
N GLN A 331 5.15 -27.14 -31.42
CA GLN A 331 5.04 -28.59 -31.46
C GLN A 331 3.84 -28.94 -32.35
N GLN A 332 4.11 -29.62 -33.46
CA GLN A 332 3.11 -30.09 -34.43
C GLN A 332 2.16 -31.12 -33.83
#